data_AF-A0A7R9MPG5-F1
#
_entry.id   AF-A0A7R9MPG5-F1
#
_cell.length_a   1.000
_cell.length_b   1.000
_cell.length_c   1.000
_cell.angle_alpha   90.00
_cell.angle_beta   90.00
_cell.angle_gamma   90.00
#
_symmetry.space_group_name_H-M   'P 1'
#
loop_
_entity.id
_entity.type
_entity.pdbx_description
1 polymer ?
#
loop_
_entity_poly.entity_id
_entity_poly.type
_entity_poly.pdbx_seq_one_letter_code
_entity_poly.pdbx_strand_id
1 'polypeptide(L)'
;MTSANHIESLTPQLVSAGRIRLTHPDNKAADEHFENLRKQYSDTIQNMRNMVDEAVDTVSFIKASEDSILKYTALCENAIVNRQQQSMVDNTSNIARLANRVLMVAKQESDNSEDPNFISRVNRAADELQSTVPVMVQDAKNVAINISDPKAISRWRDSNRALINSVAEVKKAVSVDLPDMSSLYISGNLLYN
;
A
#
# COMPACT_ATOMS: atom_id res chain seq x y z
N MET A 1 4.49 -20.41 -15.59
CA MET A 1 4.47 -19.31 -16.58
C MET A 1 4.31 -18.02 -15.78
N THR A 2 5.32 -17.16 -15.76
CA THR A 2 5.37 -15.94 -14.92
C THR A 2 4.21 -15.00 -15.28
N SER A 3 3.47 -14.49 -14.28
CA SER A 3 2.32 -13.57 -14.52
C SER A 3 2.68 -12.35 -15.38
N ALA A 4 3.95 -11.98 -15.46
CA ALA A 4 4.49 -11.01 -16.42
C ALA A 4 4.21 -11.36 -17.88
N ASN A 5 4.56 -12.59 -18.29
CA ASN A 5 4.34 -13.04 -19.66
C ASN A 5 2.84 -13.16 -19.98
N HIS A 6 2.02 -13.42 -18.96
CA HIS A 6 0.57 -13.47 -19.13
C HIS A 6 -0.04 -12.07 -19.31
N ILE A 7 0.45 -11.05 -18.59
CA ILE A 7 0.02 -9.65 -18.78
C ILE A 7 0.45 -9.13 -20.14
N GLU A 8 1.69 -9.41 -20.55
CA GLU A 8 2.21 -9.01 -21.84
C GLU A 8 1.39 -9.59 -23.01
N SER A 9 0.91 -10.83 -22.87
CA SER A 9 0.04 -11.46 -23.87
C SER A 9 -1.43 -11.01 -23.80
N LEU A 10 -1.97 -10.70 -22.61
CA LEU A 10 -3.36 -10.25 -22.43
C LEU A 10 -3.58 -8.80 -22.84
N THR A 11 -2.58 -7.92 -22.66
CA THR A 11 -2.69 -6.48 -22.97
C THR A 11 -3.18 -6.20 -24.40
N PRO A 12 -2.55 -6.73 -25.47
CA PRO A 12 -3.02 -6.47 -26.84
C PRO A 12 -4.41 -7.07 -27.10
N GLN A 13 -4.76 -8.18 -26.46
CA GLN A 13 -6.07 -8.81 -26.61
C GLN A 13 -7.18 -7.96 -25.97
N LEU A 14 -6.95 -7.43 -24.77
CA LEU A 14 -7.88 -6.54 -24.10
C LEU A 14 -8.13 -5.25 -24.90
N VAL A 15 -7.06 -4.66 -25.46
CA VAL A 15 -7.16 -3.47 -26.33
C VAL A 15 -7.96 -3.80 -27.60
N SER A 16 -7.68 -4.94 -28.23
CA SER A 16 -8.40 -5.40 -29.43
C SER A 16 -9.90 -5.62 -29.14
N ALA A 17 -10.23 -6.31 -28.04
CA ALA A 17 -11.61 -6.54 -27.63
C ALA A 17 -12.34 -5.24 -27.28
N GLY A 18 -11.66 -4.29 -26.63
CA GLY A 18 -12.21 -2.96 -26.35
C GLY A 18 -12.55 -2.19 -27.63
N ARG A 19 -11.67 -2.26 -28.64
CA ARG A 19 -11.93 -1.65 -29.96
C ARG A 19 -13.13 -2.30 -30.64
N ILE A 20 -13.24 -3.63 -30.61
CA ILE A 20 -14.38 -4.36 -31.20
C ILE A 20 -15.70 -3.95 -30.52
N ARG A 21 -15.73 -3.89 -29.18
CA ARG A 21 -16.88 -3.43 -28.39
C ARG A 21 -17.32 -2.02 -28.78
N LEU A 22 -16.37 -1.09 -28.95
CA LEU A 22 -16.67 0.28 -29.37
C LEU A 22 -17.26 0.35 -30.79
N THR A 23 -16.78 -0.50 -31.71
CA THR A 23 -17.30 -0.58 -33.08
C THR A 23 -18.64 -1.31 -33.21
N HIS A 24 -18.98 -2.16 -32.24
CA HIS A 24 -20.19 -2.99 -32.24
C HIS A 24 -20.90 -2.92 -30.87
N PRO A 25 -21.45 -1.75 -30.48
CA PRO A 25 -21.95 -1.51 -29.13
C PRO A 25 -23.15 -2.39 -28.73
N ASP A 26 -23.95 -2.84 -29.70
CA ASP A 26 -25.12 -3.71 -29.45
C ASP A 26 -24.78 -5.21 -29.46
N ASN A 27 -23.52 -5.57 -29.77
CA ASN A 27 -23.10 -6.96 -29.84
C ASN A 27 -22.78 -7.49 -28.44
N LYS A 28 -23.75 -8.21 -27.84
CA LYS A 28 -23.60 -8.84 -26.53
C LYS A 28 -22.39 -9.76 -26.42
N ALA A 29 -22.04 -10.49 -27.47
CA ALA A 29 -20.87 -11.39 -27.44
C ALA A 29 -19.54 -10.60 -27.38
N ALA A 30 -19.47 -9.43 -28.02
CA ALA A 30 -18.31 -8.54 -27.92
C ALA A 30 -18.20 -7.90 -26.52
N ASP A 31 -19.34 -7.56 -25.90
CA ASP A 31 -19.42 -7.04 -24.53
C ASP A 31 -18.94 -8.10 -23.51
N GLU A 32 -19.49 -9.32 -23.58
CA GLU A 32 -19.11 -10.45 -22.72
C GLU A 32 -17.63 -10.82 -22.90
N HIS A 33 -17.14 -10.85 -24.14
CA HIS A 33 -15.73 -11.14 -24.41
C HIS A 33 -14.79 -10.09 -23.81
N PHE A 34 -15.13 -8.80 -23.93
CA PHE A 34 -14.37 -7.72 -23.31
C PHE A 34 -14.38 -7.81 -21.78
N GLU A 35 -15.54 -8.02 -21.16
CA GLU A 35 -15.65 -8.09 -19.70
C GLU A 35 -14.88 -9.30 -19.14
N ASN A 36 -14.89 -10.43 -19.84
CA ASN A 36 -14.08 -11.59 -19.47
C ASN A 36 -12.57 -11.29 -19.52
N LEU A 37 -12.09 -10.65 -20.60
CA LEU A 37 -10.69 -10.24 -20.71
C LEU A 37 -10.31 -9.18 -19.68
N ARG A 38 -11.21 -8.23 -19.38
CA ARG A 38 -11.01 -7.20 -18.36
C ARG A 38 -10.82 -7.82 -16.98
N LYS A 39 -11.67 -8.79 -16.63
CA LYS A 39 -11.57 -9.53 -15.37
C LYS A 39 -10.27 -10.32 -15.29
N GLN A 40 -9.94 -11.10 -16.32
CA GLN A 40 -8.69 -11.88 -16.37
C GLN A 40 -7.45 -10.99 -16.26
N TYR A 41 -7.45 -9.83 -16.92
CA TYR A 41 -6.36 -8.86 -16.83
C TYR A 41 -6.23 -8.30 -15.40
N SER A 42 -7.35 -7.90 -14.78
CA SER A 42 -7.37 -7.41 -13.41
C SER A 42 -6.86 -8.45 -12.41
N ASP A 43 -7.33 -9.69 -12.51
CA ASP A 43 -6.92 -10.80 -11.65
C ASP A 43 -5.43 -11.11 -11.81
N THR A 44 -4.93 -11.09 -13.04
CA THR A 44 -3.50 -11.35 -13.33
C THR A 44 -2.59 -10.24 -12.80
N ILE A 45 -3.01 -8.97 -12.90
CA ILE A 45 -2.31 -7.83 -12.30
C ILE A 45 -2.29 -7.93 -10.78
N GLN A 46 -3.42 -8.32 -10.17
CA GLN A 46 -3.47 -8.52 -8.73
C GLN A 46 -2.55 -9.67 -8.28
N ASN A 47 -2.53 -10.78 -9.02
CA ASN A 47 -1.65 -11.91 -8.74
C ASN A 47 -0.17 -11.57 -8.93
N MET A 48 0.19 -10.87 -10.00
CA MET A 48 1.56 -10.37 -10.19
C MET A 48 1.99 -9.49 -9.03
N ARG A 49 1.11 -8.55 -8.63
CA ARG A 49 1.39 -7.66 -7.51
C ARG A 49 1.58 -8.42 -6.21
N ASN A 50 0.75 -9.42 -5.92
CA ASN A 50 0.91 -10.25 -4.73
C ASN A 50 2.24 -11.00 -4.74
N MET A 51 2.64 -11.59 -5.88
CA MET A 51 3.95 -12.26 -6.00
C MET A 51 5.13 -11.29 -5.91
N VAL A 52 5.00 -10.07 -6.41
CA VAL A 52 6.01 -9.03 -6.23
C VAL A 52 6.08 -8.61 -4.76
N ASP A 53 4.93 -8.42 -4.10
CA ASP A 53 4.87 -8.09 -2.67
C ASP A 53 5.42 -9.26 -1.81
N GLU A 54 5.26 -10.52 -2.23
CA GLU A 54 5.83 -11.74 -1.59
C GLU A 54 7.33 -11.93 -1.86
N ALA A 55 7.80 -11.55 -3.06
CA ALA A 55 9.22 -11.65 -3.44
C ALA A 55 10.06 -10.45 -2.99
N VAL A 56 9.43 -9.37 -2.53
CA VAL A 56 10.08 -8.17 -1.99
C VAL A 56 10.19 -8.32 -0.47
N ASP A 57 11.38 -8.04 0.07
CA ASP A 57 11.56 -7.88 1.52
C ASP A 57 10.46 -6.97 2.10
N THR A 58 9.63 -7.53 2.98
CA THR A 58 8.47 -6.83 3.52
C THR A 58 8.83 -5.47 4.13
N VAL A 59 9.99 -5.38 4.78
CA VAL A 59 10.50 -4.12 5.34
C VAL A 59 10.77 -3.10 4.23
N SER A 60 11.42 -3.50 3.14
CA SER A 60 11.65 -2.68 1.94
C SER A 60 10.34 -2.25 1.27
N PHE A 61 9.33 -3.12 1.19
CA PHE A 61 8.00 -2.77 0.66
C PHE A 61 7.32 -1.69 1.52
N ILE A 62 7.30 -1.87 2.85
CA ILE A 62 6.70 -0.91 3.76
C ILE A 62 7.47 0.42 3.70
N LYS A 63 8.80 0.38 3.58
CA LYS A 63 9.64 1.56 3.39
C LYS A 63 9.30 2.33 2.11
N ALA A 64 9.17 1.65 0.98
CA ALA A 64 8.79 2.28 -0.29
C ALA A 64 7.35 2.87 -0.23
N SER A 65 6.45 2.20 0.50
CA SER A 65 5.10 2.69 0.74
C SER A 65 5.09 3.95 1.62
N GLU A 66 5.89 3.99 2.68
CA GLU A 66 6.12 5.17 3.53
C GLU A 66 6.63 6.36 2.70
N ASP A 67 7.67 6.16 1.89
CA ASP A 67 8.24 7.22 1.03
C ASP A 67 7.22 7.75 0.02
N SER A 68 6.39 6.86 -0.53
CA SER A 68 5.30 7.24 -1.43
C SER A 68 4.19 8.03 -0.71
N ILE A 69 3.84 7.65 0.52
CA ILE A 69 2.88 8.41 1.35
C ILE A 69 3.40 9.82 1.64
N LEU A 70 4.69 9.97 1.94
CA LEU A 70 5.33 11.28 2.14
C LEU A 70 5.28 12.13 0.86
N LYS A 71 5.52 11.53 -0.30
CA LYS A 71 5.38 12.20 -1.60
C LYS A 71 3.95 12.69 -1.84
N TYR A 72 2.94 11.84 -1.64
CA TYR A 72 1.54 12.25 -1.80
C TYR A 72 1.11 13.28 -0.75
N THR A 73 1.67 13.23 0.46
CA THR A 73 1.46 14.26 1.48
C THR A 73 1.96 15.63 0.98
N ALA A 74 3.15 15.69 0.40
CA ALA A 74 3.67 16.92 -0.19
C ALA A 74 2.81 17.41 -1.36
N LEU A 75 2.22 16.50 -2.15
CA LEU A 75 1.28 16.87 -3.21
C LEU A 75 -0.07 17.38 -2.66
N CYS A 76 -0.56 16.85 -1.54
CA CYS A 76 -1.70 17.42 -0.82
C CYS A 76 -1.41 18.84 -0.31
N GLU A 77 -0.22 19.08 0.26
CA GLU A 77 0.19 20.44 0.68
C GLU A 77 0.25 21.40 -0.52
N ASN A 78 0.81 20.96 -1.65
CA ASN A 78 0.78 21.74 -2.88
C ASN A 78 -0.65 22.00 -3.37
N ALA A 79 -1.56 21.02 -3.25
CA ALA A 79 -2.96 21.18 -3.61
C ALA A 79 -3.65 22.24 -2.73
N ILE A 80 -3.34 22.27 -1.43
CA ILE A 80 -3.84 23.29 -0.48
C ILE A 80 -3.35 24.69 -0.90
N VAL A 81 -2.04 24.85 -1.14
CA VAL A 81 -1.44 26.14 -1.55
C VAL A 81 -2.04 26.64 -2.87
N ASN A 82 -2.21 25.76 -3.85
CA ASN A 82 -2.73 26.10 -5.18
C ASN A 82 -4.28 26.05 -5.27
N ARG A 83 -4.98 25.79 -4.16
CA ARG A 83 -6.44 25.68 -4.08
C ARG A 83 -7.05 24.65 -5.05
N GLN A 84 -6.38 23.51 -5.22
CA GLN A 84 -6.80 22.42 -6.09
C GLN A 84 -7.52 21.31 -5.30
N GLN A 85 -8.83 21.45 -5.14
CA GLN A 85 -9.65 20.50 -4.36
C GLN A 85 -9.60 19.07 -4.92
N GLN A 86 -9.65 18.90 -6.24
CA GLN A 86 -9.60 17.57 -6.85
C GLN A 86 -8.25 16.89 -6.59
N SER A 87 -7.14 17.62 -6.74
CA SER A 87 -5.79 17.11 -6.42
C SER A 87 -5.69 16.65 -4.96
N MET A 88 -6.31 17.35 -4.01
CA MET A 88 -6.37 16.94 -2.60
C MET A 88 -7.06 15.57 -2.43
N VAL A 89 -8.20 15.38 -3.10
CA VAL A 89 -8.98 14.12 -3.06
C VAL A 89 -8.20 12.96 -3.67
N ASP A 90 -7.58 13.19 -4.84
CA ASP A 90 -6.85 12.16 -5.57
C ASP A 90 -5.61 11.68 -4.79
N ASN A 91 -4.83 12.63 -4.26
CA ASN A 91 -3.64 12.33 -3.46
C ASN A 91 -4.00 11.64 -2.14
N THR A 92 -5.06 12.08 -1.46
CA THR A 92 -5.59 11.40 -0.26
C THR A 92 -5.98 9.96 -0.56
N SER A 93 -6.63 9.71 -1.69
CA SER A 93 -7.03 8.37 -2.11
C SER A 93 -5.81 7.47 -2.37
N ASN A 94 -4.72 8.03 -2.90
CA ASN A 94 -3.45 7.31 -3.05
C ASN A 94 -2.84 6.95 -1.68
N ILE A 95 -2.82 7.89 -0.73
CA ILE A 95 -2.32 7.63 0.64
C ILE A 95 -3.13 6.50 1.29
N ALA A 96 -4.46 6.59 1.27
CA ALA A 96 -5.33 5.58 1.86
C ALA A 96 -5.13 4.19 1.24
N ARG A 97 -4.96 4.11 -0.09
CA ARG A 97 -4.64 2.85 -0.77
C ARG A 97 -3.30 2.27 -0.30
N LEU A 98 -2.25 3.09 -0.19
CA LEU A 98 -0.95 2.62 0.28
C LEU A 98 -1.00 2.15 1.74
N ALA A 99 -1.66 2.90 2.63
CA ALA A 99 -1.84 2.48 4.02
C ALA A 99 -2.59 1.13 4.12
N ASN A 100 -3.66 0.94 3.34
CA ASN A 100 -4.37 -0.34 3.29
C ASN A 100 -3.52 -1.50 2.75
N ARG A 101 -2.59 -1.24 1.84
CA ARG A 101 -1.62 -2.28 1.41
C ARG A 101 -0.67 -2.68 2.53
N VAL A 102 -0.14 -1.69 3.26
CA VAL A 102 0.73 -1.93 4.41
C VAL A 102 0.00 -2.78 5.45
N LEU A 103 -1.29 -2.51 5.70
CA LEU A 103 -2.13 -3.35 6.57
C LEU A 103 -2.24 -4.80 6.08
N MET A 104 -2.50 -5.01 4.79
CA MET A 104 -2.61 -6.36 4.22
C MET A 104 -1.33 -7.16 4.39
N VAL A 105 -0.18 -6.54 4.08
CA VAL A 105 1.12 -7.19 4.19
C VAL A 105 1.48 -7.47 5.66
N ALA A 106 1.24 -6.52 6.56
CA ALA A 106 1.49 -6.73 8.00
C ALA A 106 0.64 -7.88 8.58
N LYS A 107 -0.63 -7.97 8.19
CA LYS A 107 -1.49 -9.10 8.60
C LYS A 107 -1.00 -10.43 8.03
N GLN A 108 -0.58 -10.45 6.77
CA GLN A 108 0.01 -11.65 6.16
C GLN A 108 1.28 -12.11 6.88
N GLU A 109 2.17 -11.19 7.26
CA GLU A 109 3.37 -11.52 8.06
C GLU A 109 3.01 -12.10 9.43
N SER A 110 2.02 -11.52 10.09
CA SER A 110 1.52 -12.06 11.36
C SER A 110 0.94 -13.47 11.17
N ASP A 111 0.13 -13.69 10.14
CA ASP A 111 -0.51 -14.98 9.87
C ASP A 111 0.50 -16.07 9.48
N ASN A 112 1.64 -15.68 8.91
CA ASN A 112 2.73 -16.58 8.50
C ASN A 112 3.73 -16.90 9.63
N SER A 113 3.66 -16.20 10.77
CA SER A 113 4.60 -16.36 11.87
C SER A 113 4.10 -17.36 12.91
N GLU A 114 5.03 -18.07 13.55
CA GLU A 114 4.74 -18.93 14.71
C GLU A 114 5.16 -18.27 16.04
N ASP A 115 5.83 -17.11 16.02
CA ASP A 115 6.27 -16.39 17.24
C ASP A 115 5.13 -15.54 17.82
N PRO A 116 4.58 -15.88 19.02
CA PRO A 116 3.49 -15.12 19.63
C PRO A 116 3.84 -13.65 19.91
N ASN A 117 5.11 -13.34 20.18
CA ASN A 117 5.54 -11.97 20.46
C ASN A 117 5.55 -11.13 19.18
N PHE A 118 6.04 -11.69 18.09
CA PHE A 118 5.98 -11.07 16.76
C PHE A 118 4.54 -10.82 16.33
N ILE A 119 3.69 -11.86 16.38
CA ILE A 119 2.26 -11.78 16.05
C ILE A 119 1.58 -10.65 16.82
N SER A 120 1.75 -10.61 18.15
CA SER A 120 1.14 -9.61 19.01
C SER A 120 1.60 -8.18 18.67
N ARG A 121 2.92 -8.00 18.47
CA ARG A 121 3.51 -6.70 18.13
C ARG A 121 3.02 -6.19 16.77
N VAL A 122 3.02 -7.04 15.74
CA VAL A 122 2.60 -6.68 14.38
C VAL A 122 1.10 -6.37 14.34
N ASN A 123 0.26 -7.20 14.97
CA ASN A 123 -1.19 -6.95 15.03
C ASN A 123 -1.52 -5.65 15.73
N ARG A 124 -0.86 -5.35 16.86
CA ARG A 124 -1.05 -4.06 17.55
C ARG A 124 -0.73 -2.87 16.64
N ALA A 125 0.41 -2.90 15.96
CA ALA A 125 0.79 -1.82 15.04
C ALA A 125 -0.19 -1.72 13.83
N ALA A 126 -0.66 -2.86 13.33
CA ALA A 126 -1.64 -2.91 12.25
C ALA A 126 -3.00 -2.33 12.68
N ASP A 127 -3.50 -2.66 13.88
CA ASP A 127 -4.75 -2.12 14.41
C ASP A 127 -4.68 -0.60 14.63
N GLU A 128 -3.54 -0.12 15.15
CA GLU A 128 -3.26 1.31 15.28
C GLU A 128 -3.31 1.99 13.89
N LEU A 129 -2.60 1.47 12.89
CA LEU A 129 -2.66 2.01 11.52
C LEU A 129 -4.08 1.98 10.95
N GLN A 130 -4.81 0.88 11.13
CA GLN A 130 -6.18 0.71 10.63
C GLN A 130 -7.12 1.79 11.20
N SER A 131 -6.94 2.18 12.46
CA SER A 131 -7.74 3.23 13.10
C SER A 131 -7.48 4.64 12.52
N THR A 132 -6.29 4.90 11.99
CA THR A 132 -5.92 6.23 11.47
C THR A 132 -6.47 6.53 10.08
N VAL A 133 -6.65 5.51 9.23
CA VAL A 133 -7.03 5.69 7.81
C VAL A 133 -8.38 6.41 7.65
N PRO A 134 -9.48 6.01 8.34
CA PRO A 134 -10.76 6.69 8.19
C PRO A 134 -10.72 8.15 8.65
N VAL A 135 -10.00 8.44 9.74
CA VAL A 135 -9.87 9.79 10.30
C VAL A 135 -9.13 10.70 9.32
N MET A 136 -7.97 10.25 8.81
CA MET A 136 -7.19 11.00 7.82
C MET A 136 -8.01 11.29 6.55
N VAL A 137 -8.74 10.29 6.03
CA VAL A 137 -9.60 10.47 4.85
C VAL A 137 -10.73 11.46 5.13
N GLN A 138 -11.35 11.40 6.31
CA GLN A 138 -12.44 12.31 6.66
C GLN A 138 -11.96 13.75 6.82
N ASP A 139 -10.80 13.97 7.45
CA ASP A 139 -10.23 15.31 7.57
C ASP A 139 -9.79 15.87 6.21
N ALA A 140 -9.22 15.03 5.35
CA ALA A 140 -8.89 15.42 3.98
C ALA A 140 -10.13 15.83 3.17
N LYS A 141 -11.27 15.14 3.35
CA LYS A 141 -12.55 15.56 2.76
C LYS A 141 -12.99 16.93 3.27
N ASN A 142 -12.82 17.21 4.56
CA ASN A 142 -13.15 18.52 5.11
C ASN A 142 -12.29 19.63 4.48
N VAL A 143 -11.00 19.37 4.26
CA VAL A 143 -10.11 20.27 3.48
C VAL A 143 -10.60 20.42 2.05
N ALA A 144 -10.98 19.33 1.38
CA ALA A 144 -11.50 19.42 0.01
C ALA A 144 -12.80 20.24 -0.09
N ILE A 145 -13.69 20.16 0.90
CA ILE A 145 -14.92 20.96 0.96
C ILE A 145 -14.59 22.46 1.11
N ASN A 146 -13.65 22.80 1.99
CA ASN A 146 -13.21 24.18 2.17
C ASN A 146 -11.69 24.28 2.28
N ILE A 147 -11.03 24.37 1.12
CA ILE A 147 -9.56 24.30 1.01
C ILE A 147 -8.83 25.53 1.56
N SER A 148 -9.58 26.56 1.95
CA SER A 148 -9.04 27.76 2.60
C SER A 148 -9.26 27.78 4.12
N ASP A 149 -9.93 26.77 4.70
CA ASP A 149 -10.16 26.70 6.15
C ASP A 149 -8.88 26.27 6.90
N PRO A 150 -8.23 27.17 7.67
CA PRO A 150 -7.01 26.83 8.39
C PRO A 150 -7.22 25.75 9.44
N LYS A 151 -8.42 25.63 10.02
CA LYS A 151 -8.73 24.61 11.02
C LYS A 151 -8.84 23.23 10.39
N ALA A 152 -9.51 23.12 9.25
CA ALA A 152 -9.59 21.88 8.48
C ALA A 152 -8.19 21.41 8.05
N ILE A 153 -7.37 22.32 7.52
CA ILE A 153 -5.99 22.04 7.11
C ILE A 153 -5.16 21.54 8.31
N SER A 154 -5.25 22.21 9.45
CA SER A 154 -4.51 21.79 10.66
C SER A 154 -4.90 20.39 11.10
N ARG A 155 -6.21 20.09 11.16
CA ARG A 155 -6.70 18.76 11.56
C ARG A 155 -6.21 17.67 10.63
N TRP A 156 -6.28 17.90 9.32
CA TRP A 156 -5.77 16.95 8.34
C TRP A 156 -4.26 16.73 8.49
N ARG A 157 -3.46 17.76 8.76
CA ARG A 157 -2.01 17.60 9.01
C ARG A 157 -1.74 16.71 10.21
N ASP A 158 -2.52 16.88 11.28
CA ASP A 158 -2.38 16.09 12.50
C ASP A 158 -2.78 14.63 12.27
N SER A 159 -3.92 14.36 11.63
CA SER A 159 -4.36 12.99 11.33
C SER A 159 -3.49 12.31 10.27
N ASN A 160 -2.98 13.05 9.29
CA ASN A 160 -2.02 12.53 8.31
C ASN A 160 -0.67 12.21 8.95
N ARG A 161 -0.17 13.04 9.89
CA ARG A 161 1.03 12.73 10.67
C ARG A 161 0.84 11.48 11.52
N ALA A 162 -0.33 11.32 12.15
CA ALA A 162 -0.66 10.12 12.91
C ALA A 162 -0.60 8.87 12.02
N LEU A 163 -1.19 8.92 10.81
CA LEU A 163 -1.12 7.82 9.84
C LEU A 163 0.31 7.49 9.43
N ILE A 164 1.13 8.50 9.10
CA ILE A 164 2.54 8.31 8.73
C ILE A 164 3.31 7.62 9.87
N ASN A 165 3.11 8.09 11.11
CA ASN A 165 3.75 7.49 12.27
C ASN A 165 3.31 6.03 12.46
N SER A 166 2.02 5.72 12.31
CA SER A 166 1.53 4.34 12.40
C SER A 166 2.11 3.43 11.31
N VAL A 167 2.30 3.92 10.07
CA VAL A 167 3.00 3.15 9.01
C VAL A 167 4.46 2.88 9.43
N ALA A 168 5.14 3.85 10.02
CA ALA A 168 6.50 3.68 10.51
C ALA A 168 6.58 2.67 11.66
N GLU A 169 5.59 2.65 12.56
CA GLU A 169 5.50 1.65 13.63
C GLU A 169 5.23 0.25 13.09
N VAL A 170 4.40 0.09 12.05
CA VAL A 170 4.21 -1.20 11.37
C VAL A 170 5.53 -1.70 10.77
N LYS A 171 6.30 -0.82 10.12
CA LYS A 171 7.64 -1.16 9.61
C LYS A 171 8.55 -1.68 10.71
N LYS A 172 8.63 -0.97 11.84
CA LYS A 172 9.44 -1.39 13.00
C LYS A 172 8.97 -2.71 13.58
N ALA A 173 7.66 -2.92 13.65
CA ALA A 173 7.07 -4.13 14.20
C ALA A 173 7.41 -5.39 13.39
N VAL A 174 7.45 -5.26 12.06
CA VAL A 174 7.76 -6.33 11.11
C VAL A 174 9.27 -6.54 10.94
N SER A 175 10.09 -5.52 11.20
CA SER A 175 11.54 -5.70 11.23
C SER A 175 11.97 -6.73 12.29
N VAL A 176 12.81 -7.68 11.90
CA VAL A 176 13.43 -8.63 12.83
C VAL A 176 14.46 -7.89 13.67
N ASP A 177 14.30 -7.90 15.00
CA ASP A 177 15.41 -7.67 15.92
C ASP A 177 16.37 -8.85 15.71
N LEU A 178 17.33 -8.71 14.80
CA LEU A 178 18.47 -9.63 14.78
C LEU A 178 19.17 -9.46 16.13
N PRO A 179 19.22 -10.50 16.99
CA PRO A 179 20.07 -10.42 18.16
C PRO A 179 21.49 -10.15 17.68
N ASP A 180 22.18 -9.25 18.37
CA ASP A 180 23.57 -8.94 18.06
C ASP A 180 24.40 -10.24 18.15
N MET A 181 24.72 -10.79 16.98
CA MET A 181 25.49 -12.02 16.80
C MET A 181 26.94 -11.85 17.31
N SER A 182 27.35 -10.64 17.71
CA SER A 182 28.60 -10.38 18.43
C SER A 182 28.74 -11.22 19.71
N SER A 183 27.62 -11.65 20.30
CA SER A 183 27.58 -12.47 21.51
C SER A 183 27.91 -13.96 21.30
N LEU A 184 27.90 -14.46 20.06
CA LEU A 184 28.19 -15.87 19.74
C LEU A 184 29.68 -16.17 19.51
N TYR A 185 30.53 -15.14 19.43
CA TYR A 185 31.96 -15.29 19.12
C TYR A 185 32.87 -15.46 20.35
N ILE A 186 32.34 -15.46 21.58
CA ILE A 186 33.18 -15.37 22.80
C ILE A 186 33.41 -16.71 23.52
N SER A 187 32.74 -17.80 23.15
CA SER A 187 32.83 -19.09 23.87
C SER A 187 33.71 -20.17 23.21
N GLY A 188 34.59 -19.81 22.26
CA GLY A 188 35.39 -20.77 21.49
C GLY A 188 36.87 -20.95 21.86
N ASN A 189 37.48 -20.07 22.65
CA ASN A 189 38.95 -20.07 22.82
C ASN A 189 39.40 -19.94 24.28
N LEU A 190 39.18 -20.96 25.11
CA LEU A 190 39.90 -21.11 26.38
C LEU A 190 40.09 -22.58 26.75
N LEU A 191 40.79 -23.37 25.92
CA LEU A 191 41.40 -24.64 26.38
C LEU A 191 42.66 -24.96 25.56
N TYR A 192 43.75 -24.23 25.79
CA TYR A 192 45.12 -24.75 25.65
C TYR A 192 46.05 -23.95 26.56
N ASN A 193 46.30 -24.48 27.75
CA ASN A 193 47.52 -24.28 28.55
C ASN A 193 47.88 -25.65 29.14
#